data_AF-A0A1W1CPC4-F1
#
_entry.id   AF-A0A1W1CPC4-F1
#
_cell.length_a   1.000
_cell.length_b   1.000
_cell.length_c   1.000
_cell.angle_alpha   90.00
_cell.angle_beta   90.00
_cell.angle_gamma   90.00
#
_symmetry.space_group_name_H-M   'P 1'
#
loop_
_entity.id
_entity.type
_entity.pdbx_description
1 polymer ?
#
loop_
_entity_poly.entity_id
_entity_poly.type
_entity_poly.pdbx_seq_one_letter_code
_entity_poly.pdbx_strand_id
1 'polypeptide(L)'
;MQYYNDKTNRQGTYFAFAAVQLFLLLIVYGFVYTSLVAVKLAVARYHLTFMAYMPVVLALVVYPVVLYKTRKMFRAGKRLRATGWMLGWASVIIVVLYAFLSQLIRV
;
A
#
# COMPACT_ATOMS: atom_id res chain seq x y z
N MET A 1 -1.55 -11.23 -39.32
CA MET A 1 -1.81 -10.46 -38.08
C MET A 1 -2.11 -11.45 -36.96
N GLN A 2 -1.26 -11.50 -35.93
CA GLN A 2 -1.10 -12.62 -35.01
C GLN A 2 -2.18 -12.68 -33.90
N TYR A 3 -3.27 -13.41 -34.15
CA TYR A 3 -4.33 -13.69 -33.17
C TYR A 3 -3.88 -14.64 -32.03
N TYR A 4 -2.73 -15.30 -32.19
CA TYR A 4 -2.21 -16.31 -31.24
C TYR A 4 -1.41 -15.71 -30.07
N ASN A 5 -1.11 -14.41 -30.07
CA ASN A 5 -0.21 -13.77 -29.10
C ASN A 5 -0.91 -12.91 -28.03
N ASP A 6 -2.17 -12.51 -28.25
CA ASP A 6 -2.84 -11.54 -27.38
C ASP A 6 -3.27 -12.11 -26.02
N LYS A 7 -3.69 -13.38 -25.97
CA LYS A 7 -4.12 -14.02 -24.71
C LYS A 7 -2.94 -14.26 -23.78
N THR A 8 -1.85 -14.83 -24.30
CA THR A 8 -0.62 -15.10 -23.56
C THR A 8 0.02 -13.79 -23.08
N ASN A 9 0.08 -12.77 -23.94
CA ASN A 9 0.60 -11.45 -23.57
C ASN A 9 -0.26 -10.76 -22.49
N ARG A 10 -1.59 -10.87 -22.57
CA ARG A 10 -2.51 -10.32 -21.56
C ARG A 10 -2.38 -11.03 -20.21
N GLN A 11 -2.10 -12.32 -20.22
CA GLN A 11 -1.88 -13.10 -19.00
C GLN A 11 -0.51 -12.79 -18.38
N GLY A 12 0.55 -12.71 -19.20
CA GLY A 12 1.88 -12.32 -18.75
C GLY A 12 1.93 -10.92 -18.12
N THR A 13 1.29 -9.94 -18.76
CA THR A 13 1.19 -8.57 -18.22
C THR A 13 0.40 -8.50 -16.90
N TYR A 14 -0.63 -9.34 -16.74
CA TYR A 14 -1.35 -9.44 -15.47
C TYR A 14 -0.50 -10.07 -14.36
N PHE A 15 0.27 -11.13 -14.67
CA PHE A 15 1.19 -11.73 -13.70
C PHE A 15 2.26 -10.75 -13.24
N ALA A 16 2.87 -9.99 -14.18
CA ALA A 16 3.82 -8.94 -13.84
C ALA A 16 3.19 -7.88 -12.92
N PHE A 17 1.98 -7.41 -13.25
CA PHE A 17 1.24 -6.47 -12.40
C PHE A 17 0.98 -7.05 -11.00
N ALA A 18 0.55 -8.31 -10.91
CA ALA A 18 0.29 -8.96 -9.63
C ALA A 18 1.56 -9.17 -8.79
N ALA A 19 2.69 -9.48 -9.42
CA ALA A 19 3.99 -9.59 -8.76
C ALA A 19 4.43 -8.25 -8.18
N VAL A 20 4.35 -7.16 -8.96
CA VAL A 20 4.61 -5.79 -8.47
C VAL A 20 3.65 -5.43 -7.35
N GLN A 21 2.38 -5.78 -7.49
CA GLN A 21 1.35 -5.53 -6.47
C GLN A 21 1.67 -6.23 -5.15
N LEU A 22 2.14 -7.49 -5.18
CA LEU A 22 2.59 -8.21 -4.00
C LEU A 22 3.86 -7.61 -3.41
N PHE A 23 4.82 -7.23 -4.24
CA PHE A 23 6.05 -6.58 -3.78
C PHE A 23 5.76 -5.27 -3.03
N LEU A 24 4.89 -4.42 -3.59
CA LEU A 24 4.46 -3.19 -2.93
C LEU A 24 3.67 -3.46 -1.65
N LEU A 25 2.87 -4.54 -1.60
CA LEU A 25 2.20 -4.97 -0.37
C LEU A 25 3.19 -5.26 0.74
N LEU A 26 4.25 -6.00 0.45
CA LEU A 26 5.29 -6.29 1.42
C LEU A 26 5.98 -5.03 1.91
N ILE A 27 6.31 -4.09 1.01
CA ILE A 27 6.92 -2.81 1.39
C ILE A 27 6.00 -2.02 2.30
N VAL A 28 4.75 -1.76 1.88
CA VAL A 28 3.81 -0.95 2.66
C VAL A 28 3.52 -1.60 4.00
N TYR A 29 3.36 -2.92 4.05
CA TYR A 29 3.11 -3.62 5.31
C TYR A 29 4.34 -3.66 6.21
N GLY A 30 5.54 -3.65 5.66
CA GLY A 30 6.77 -3.42 6.41
C GLY A 30 6.73 -2.07 7.13
N PHE A 31 6.35 -0.99 6.43
CA PHE A 31 6.18 0.34 7.03
C PHE A 31 5.04 0.39 8.06
N VAL A 32 3.91 -0.27 7.79
CA VAL A 32 2.80 -0.37 8.75
C VAL A 32 3.27 -1.06 10.03
N TYR A 33 4.00 -2.18 9.91
CA TYR A 33 4.52 -2.91 11.06
C TYR A 33 5.53 -2.09 11.87
N THR A 34 6.52 -1.46 11.22
CA THR A 34 7.48 -0.61 11.93
C THR A 34 6.79 0.57 12.60
N SER A 35 5.76 1.14 11.97
CA SER A 35 4.93 2.19 12.56
C SER A 35 4.16 1.70 13.78
N LEU A 36 3.58 0.50 13.75
CA LEU A 36 2.92 -0.09 14.93
C LEU A 36 3.87 -0.24 16.12
N VAL A 37 5.10 -0.71 15.86
CA VAL A 37 6.12 -0.88 16.90
C VAL A 37 6.52 0.48 17.48
N ALA A 38 6.74 1.48 16.63
CA ALA A 38 7.08 2.83 17.06
C ALA A 38 5.97 3.48 17.90
N VAL A 39 4.70 3.37 17.47
CA VAL A 39 3.55 3.86 18.23
C VAL A 39 3.44 3.15 19.58
N LYS A 40 3.65 1.83 19.62
CA LYS A 40 3.62 1.07 20.89
C LYS A 40 4.66 1.58 21.88
N LEU A 41 5.88 1.86 21.42
CA LEU A 41 6.93 2.43 22.25
C LEU A 41 6.56 3.83 22.75
N ALA A 42 6.01 4.68 21.88
CA ALA A 42 5.60 6.03 22.23
C ALA A 42 4.42 6.03 23.22
N VAL A 43 3.42 5.17 23.02
CA VAL A 43 2.28 5.02 23.96
C VAL A 43 2.78 4.62 25.34
N ALA A 44 3.71 3.67 25.43
CA ALA A 44 4.29 3.25 26.70
C ALA A 44 5.10 4.37 27.38
N ARG A 45 5.80 5.20 26.61
CA ARG A 45 6.69 6.25 27.13
C ARG A 45 5.97 7.55 27.49
N TYR A 46 4.97 7.94 26.71
CA TYR A 46 4.29 9.24 26.80
C TYR A 46 2.84 9.13 27.27
N HIS A 47 2.40 7.95 27.71
CA HIS A 47 1.03 7.68 28.18
C HIS A 47 -0.06 8.12 27.19
N LEU A 48 0.22 7.99 25.89
CA LEU A 48 -0.73 8.34 24.83
C LEU A 48 -1.95 7.40 24.86
N THR A 49 -3.08 7.90 24.40
CA THR A 49 -4.30 7.10 24.31
C THR A 49 -4.24 6.13 23.12
N PHE A 50 -5.13 5.12 23.13
CA PHE A 50 -5.28 4.16 22.04
C PHE A 50 -5.50 4.81 20.65
N MET A 51 -5.95 6.07 20.60
CA MET A 51 -6.12 6.80 19.33
C MET A 51 -4.80 7.00 18.56
N ALA A 52 -3.64 6.89 19.22
CA ALA A 52 -2.34 6.95 18.54
C ALA A 52 -2.15 5.83 17.50
N TYR A 53 -2.84 4.70 17.62
CA TYR A 53 -2.76 3.61 16.63
C TYR A 53 -3.60 3.86 15.38
N MET A 54 -4.53 4.83 15.42
CA MET A 54 -5.53 5.03 14.37
C MET A 54 -4.93 5.21 12.97
N PRO A 55 -3.89 6.04 12.75
CA PRO A 55 -3.30 6.20 11.41
C PRO A 55 -2.76 4.89 10.84
N VAL A 56 -2.22 4.03 11.71
CA VAL A 56 -1.61 2.76 11.31
C VAL A 56 -2.69 1.72 11.00
N VAL A 57 -3.76 1.66 11.80
CA VAL A 57 -4.92 0.79 11.54
C VAL A 57 -5.62 1.20 10.24
N LEU A 58 -5.77 2.50 9.99
CA LEU A 58 -6.33 3.00 8.73
C LEU A 58 -5.48 2.56 7.53
N ALA A 59 -4.16 2.68 7.60
CA ALA A 59 -3.26 2.21 6.55
C ALA A 59 -3.41 0.69 6.28
N LEU A 60 -3.56 -0.11 7.34
CA LEU A 60 -3.77 -1.57 7.28
C LEU A 60 -5.04 -1.93 6.49
N VAL A 61 -6.12 -1.17 6.66
CA VAL A 61 -7.42 -1.45 6.00
C VAL A 61 -7.50 -0.83 4.60
N VAL A 62 -7.02 0.41 4.46
CA VAL A 62 -7.15 1.18 3.21
C VAL A 62 -6.32 0.55 2.09
N TYR A 63 -5.11 0.06 2.39
CA TYR A 63 -4.22 -0.42 1.34
C TYR A 63 -4.74 -1.67 0.60
N PRO A 64 -5.25 -2.72 1.26
CA PRO A 64 -5.95 -3.82 0.59
C PRO A 64 -7.10 -3.36 -0.30
N VAL A 65 -7.87 -2.35 0.12
CA VAL A 65 -8.98 -1.80 -0.67
C VAL A 65 -8.46 -1.12 -1.94
N VAL A 66 -7.38 -0.35 -1.84
CA VAL A 66 -6.71 0.26 -2.99
C VAL A 66 -6.25 -0.84 -3.96
N LEU A 67 -5.56 -1.86 -3.45
CA LEU A 67 -5.05 -2.99 -4.21
C LEU A 67 -6.16 -3.76 -4.95
N TYR A 68 -7.32 -3.93 -4.30
CA TYR A 68 -8.49 -4.54 -4.94
C TYR A 68 -9.03 -3.66 -6.08
N LYS A 69 -9.18 -2.35 -5.84
CA LYS A 69 -9.67 -1.41 -6.86
C LYS A 69 -8.73 -1.30 -8.06
N THR A 70 -7.42 -1.23 -7.84
CA THR A 70 -6.42 -1.15 -8.92
C THR A 70 -6.38 -2.45 -9.74
N ARG A 71 -6.51 -3.61 -9.10
CA ARG A 71 -6.63 -4.90 -9.81
C ARG A 71 -7.89 -4.98 -10.68
N LYS A 72 -9.04 -4.52 -10.17
CA LYS A 72 -10.28 -4.43 -10.95
C LYS A 72 -10.10 -3.49 -12.16
N MET A 73 -9.45 -2.34 -11.96
CA MET A 73 -9.15 -1.37 -13.02
C MET A 73 -8.20 -1.94 -14.08
N PHE A 74 -7.18 -2.70 -13.68
CA PHE A 74 -6.23 -3.33 -14.59
C PHE A 74 -6.93 -4.37 -15.49
N ARG A 75 -7.79 -5.22 -14.90
CA ARG A 75 -8.59 -6.21 -15.66
C ARG A 75 -9.55 -5.56 -16.65
N ALA A 76 -10.08 -4.38 -16.32
CA ALA A 76 -10.93 -3.57 -17.21
C ALA A 76 -10.15 -2.85 -18.34
N GLY A 77 -8.86 -3.15 -18.54
CA GLY A 77 -8.05 -2.59 -19.63
C GLY A 77 -7.40 -1.24 -19.33
N LYS A 78 -7.71 -0.61 -18.19
CA LYS A 78 -7.13 0.69 -17.75
C LYS A 78 -5.77 0.49 -17.09
N ARG A 79 -4.83 -0.18 -17.77
CA ARG A 79 -3.57 -0.69 -17.20
C ARG A 79 -2.66 0.40 -16.64
N LEU A 80 -2.35 1.44 -17.44
CA LEU A 80 -1.47 2.53 -17.02
C LEU A 80 -2.03 3.26 -15.79
N ARG A 81 -3.33 3.58 -15.82
CA ARG A 81 -4.02 4.22 -14.70
C ARG A 81 -4.01 3.33 -13.45
N ALA A 82 -4.26 2.04 -13.60
CA ALA A 82 -4.21 1.09 -12.48
C ALA A 82 -2.83 1.04 -11.82
N THR A 83 -1.76 0.97 -12.62
CA THR A 83 -0.38 0.97 -12.11
C THR A 83 -0.03 2.29 -11.43
N GLY A 84 -0.38 3.43 -12.05
CA GLY A 84 -0.15 4.75 -11.47
C GLY A 84 -0.86 4.94 -10.13
N TRP A 85 -2.13 4.53 -10.02
CA TRP A 85 -2.86 4.59 -8.75
C TRP A 85 -2.29 3.66 -7.68
N MET A 86 -1.84 2.47 -8.08
CA MET A 86 -1.22 1.52 -7.16
C MET A 86 0.06 2.10 -6.54
N LEU A 87 0.94 2.65 -7.37
CA LEU A 87 2.19 3.28 -6.93
C LEU A 87 1.93 4.56 -6.13
N GLY A 88 1.01 5.39 -6.60
CA GLY A 88 0.66 6.65 -5.94
C GLY A 88 0.15 6.45 -4.51
N TRP A 89 -0.81 5.53 -4.32
CA TRP A 89 -1.32 5.24 -2.97
C TRP A 89 -0.30 4.56 -2.06
N ALA A 90 0.57 3.69 -2.60
CA ALA A 90 1.66 3.13 -1.82
C ALA A 90 2.59 4.23 -1.27
N SER A 91 2.97 5.18 -2.13
CA SER A 91 3.77 6.35 -1.74
C SER A 91 3.07 7.22 -0.69
N VAL A 92 1.79 7.57 -0.92
CA VAL A 92 0.99 8.37 0.02
C VAL A 92 0.96 7.74 1.40
N ILE A 93 0.70 6.43 1.50
CA ILE A 93 0.62 5.74 2.79
C ILE A 93 1.98 5.77 3.51
N ILE A 94 3.07 5.49 2.81
CA ILE A 94 4.41 5.50 3.40
C ILE A 94 4.76 6.90 3.92
N VAL A 95 4.53 7.94 3.12
CA VAL A 95 4.82 9.33 3.50
C VAL A 95 3.95 9.78 4.67
N VAL A 96 2.66 9.45 4.67
CA VAL A 96 1.73 9.79 5.76
C VAL A 96 2.15 9.11 7.06
N LEU A 97 2.48 7.81 7.02
CA LEU A 97 2.96 7.08 8.20
C LEU A 97 4.27 7.68 8.72
N TYR A 98 5.21 8.01 7.83
CA TYR A 98 6.48 8.64 8.22
C TYR A 98 6.27 10.02 8.85
N ALA A 99 5.45 10.87 8.22
CA ALA A 99 5.11 12.19 8.74
C ALA A 99 4.47 12.09 10.12
N PHE A 100 3.51 11.18 10.28
CA PHE A 100 2.86 10.89 11.56
C PHE A 100 3.88 10.49 12.64
N LEU A 101 4.77 9.54 12.34
CA LEU A 101 5.82 9.13 13.28
C LEU A 101 6.77 10.28 13.63
N SER A 102 7.12 11.13 12.66
CA SER A 102 8.01 12.28 12.90
C SER A 102 7.42 13.29 13.88
N GLN A 103 6.10 13.45 13.88
CA GLN A 103 5.38 14.30 14.83
C GLN A 103 5.29 13.64 16.20
N LEU A 104 5.16 12.32 16.25
CA LEU A 104 5.12 11.54 17.48
C LEU A 104 6.45 11.60 18.26
N ILE A 105 7.59 11.64 17.56
CA ILE A 105 8.95 11.68 18.15
C ILE A 105 9.37 13.10 18.56
N ARG A 106 8.77 14.15 17.98
CA ARG A 106 9.05 15.55 18.35
C ARG A 106 8.45 15.97 19.69
N VAL A 107 7.68 15.08 20.35
CA VAL A 107 7.16 15.24 21.72
C VAL A 107 8.14 14.64 22.72
#